data_AF-A0A1G2AAR5-F1
#
_entry.id   AF-A0A1G2AAR5-F1
#
_cell.length_a   1.000
_cell.length_b   1.000
_cell.length_c   1.000
_cell.angle_alpha   90.00
_cell.angle_beta   90.00
_cell.angle_gamma   90.00
#
_symmetry.space_group_name_H-M   'P 1'
#
loop_
_entity.id
_entity.type
_entity.pdbx_description
1 polymer ?
#
loop_
_entity_poly.entity_id
_entity_poly.type
_entity_poly.pdbx_seq_one_letter_code
_entity_poly.pdbx_strand_id
1 'polypeptide(L)'
;MRIEIKKFGTLLVSRQDGREAYLAYLPTLRALAPQESVEIDFTGVTTFTPSWGDEFLTPIVKEFGKRVFFRNTKNPSVDLTIKMLDKISGGFPLA
;
A
#
# COMPACT_ATOMS: atom_id res chain seq x y z
N MET A 1 -5.46 -12.16 2.21
CA MET A 1 -6.21 -11.11 1.49
C MET A 1 -5.39 -10.43 0.39
N ARG A 2 -5.98 -10.03 -0.74
CA ARG A 2 -5.32 -9.25 -1.81
C ARG A 2 -6.06 -7.92 -2.06
N ILE A 3 -5.33 -6.81 -1.99
CA ILE A 3 -5.82 -5.46 -2.22
C ILE A 3 -5.31 -5.01 -3.59
N GLU A 4 -6.23 -4.84 -4.54
CA GLU A 4 -5.91 -4.31 -5.86
C GLU A 4 -5.95 -2.78 -5.83
N ILE A 5 -4.78 -2.14 -5.87
CA ILE A 5 -4.66 -0.68 -5.72
C ILE A 5 -5.40 0.08 -6.83
N LYS A 6 -5.49 -0.48 -8.04
CA LYS A 6 -6.27 0.08 -9.16
C LYS A 6 -7.74 0.39 -8.81
N LYS A 7 -8.31 -0.24 -7.77
CA LYS A 7 -9.70 0.02 -7.33
C LYS A 7 -9.88 1.42 -6.74
N PHE A 8 -8.79 2.06 -6.30
CA PHE A 8 -8.79 3.44 -5.83
C PHE A 8 -8.43 4.45 -6.93
N GLY A 9 -8.18 3.96 -8.15
CA GLY A 9 -7.70 4.75 -9.28
C GLY A 9 -6.34 4.26 -9.80
N THR A 10 -5.96 4.77 -10.97
CA THR A 10 -4.66 4.46 -11.60
C THR A 10 -3.63 5.58 -11.43
N LEU A 11 -4.10 6.81 -11.17
CA LEU A 11 -3.32 8.00 -10.84
C LEU A 11 -3.49 8.33 -9.35
N LEU A 12 -2.54 7.93 -8.51
CA LEU A 12 -2.64 8.01 -7.05
C LEU A 12 -1.65 9.06 -6.52
N VAL A 13 -2.12 10.31 -6.44
CA VAL A 13 -1.28 11.49 -6.19
C VAL A 13 -1.64 12.28 -4.92
N SER A 14 -2.92 12.27 -4.55
CA SER A 14 -3.48 13.10 -3.45
C SER A 14 -3.31 12.42 -2.09
N ARG A 15 -2.75 13.16 -1.11
CA ARG A 15 -2.65 12.67 0.28
C ARG A 15 -4.03 12.39 0.88
N GLN A 16 -4.98 13.31 0.65
CA GLN A 16 -6.34 13.18 1.19
C GLN A 16 -7.03 11.91 0.68
N ASP A 17 -6.91 11.63 -0.62
CA ASP A 17 -7.52 10.45 -1.25
C ASP A 17 -6.88 9.16 -0.71
N GLY A 18 -5.58 9.16 -0.42
CA GLY A 18 -4.89 8.02 0.19
C GLY A 18 -5.42 7.73 1.60
N ARG A 19 -5.65 8.77 2.39
CA ARG A 19 -6.25 8.64 3.73
C ARG A 19 -7.68 8.14 3.66
N GLU A 20 -8.49 8.67 2.74
CA GLU A 20 -9.87 8.25 2.56
C GLU A 20 -9.95 6.80 2.08
N ALA A 21 -9.09 6.39 1.16
CA ALA A 21 -8.97 5.00 0.71
C ALA A 21 -8.66 4.05 1.88
N TYR A 22 -7.71 4.42 2.76
CA TYR A 22 -7.38 3.62 3.95
C TYR A 22 -8.58 3.51 4.90
N LEU A 23 -9.23 4.63 5.22
CA LEU A 23 -10.38 4.64 6.13
C LEU A 23 -11.56 3.83 5.59
N ALA A 24 -11.83 3.91 4.28
CA ALA A 24 -12.86 3.11 3.63
C ALA A 24 -12.53 1.61 3.66
N TYR A 25 -11.24 1.25 3.60
CA TYR A 25 -10.79 -0.13 3.59
C TYR A 25 -10.60 -0.74 4.99
N LEU A 26 -10.47 0.11 6.02
CA LEU A 26 -10.19 -0.29 7.40
C LEU A 26 -11.12 -1.37 7.98
N PRO A 27 -12.45 -1.37 7.72
CA PRO A 27 -13.32 -2.46 8.18
C PRO A 27 -12.91 -3.83 7.61
N THR A 28 -12.43 -3.87 6.37
CA THR A 28 -11.97 -5.11 5.71
C THR A 28 -10.68 -5.61 6.36
N LEU A 29 -9.74 -4.70 6.66
CA LEU A 29 -8.48 -5.06 7.32
C LEU A 29 -8.71 -5.61 8.73
N ARG A 30 -9.61 -4.99 9.49
CA ARG A 30 -9.95 -5.41 10.87
C ARG A 30 -10.67 -6.77 10.94
N ALA A 31 -11.28 -7.20 9.85
CA ALA A 31 -11.95 -8.50 9.77
C ALA A 31 -10.99 -9.66 9.44
N LEU A 32 -9.72 -9.37 9.11
CA LEU A 32 -8.74 -10.40 8.77
C LEU A 32 -8.36 -11.23 10.00
N ALA A 33 -8.15 -12.53 9.78
CA ALA A 33 -7.68 -13.40 10.85
C ALA A 33 -6.25 -13.00 11.28
N PRO A 34 -5.85 -13.24 12.55
CA PRO A 34 -4.54 -12.81 13.06
C PRO A 34 -3.33 -13.30 12.26
N GLN A 35 -3.45 -14.45 11.59
CA GLN A 35 -2.39 -15.08 10.80
C GLN A 35 -2.51 -14.79 9.30
N GLU A 36 -3.54 -14.07 8.86
CA GLU A 36 -3.77 -13.84 7.44
C GLU A 36 -2.76 -12.83 6.88
N SER A 37 -2.24 -13.09 5.68
CA SER A 37 -1.35 -12.18 4.98
C SER A 37 -2.10 -11.14 4.15
N VAL A 38 -1.46 -10.00 3.91
CA VAL A 38 -1.98 -8.91 3.09
C VAL A 38 -1.08 -8.74 1.87
N GLU A 39 -1.63 -9.03 0.69
CA GLU A 39 -0.96 -8.77 -0.57
C GLU A 39 -1.45 -7.44 -1.16
N ILE A 40 -0.55 -6.50 -1.41
CA ILE A 40 -0.85 -5.24 -2.09
C ILE A 40 -0.43 -5.37 -3.55
N ASP A 41 -1.39 -5.27 -4.46
CA ASP A 41 -1.18 -5.44 -5.89
C ASP A 41 -1.29 -4.11 -6.64
N PHE A 42 -0.18 -3.72 -7.29
CA PHE A 42 -0.05 -2.49 -8.06
C PHE A 42 -0.36 -2.66 -9.56
N THR A 43 -0.92 -3.80 -9.97
CA THR A 43 -1.36 -4.01 -11.36
C THR A 43 -2.32 -2.91 -11.79
N GLY A 44 -2.03 -2.27 -12.93
CA GLY A 44 -2.86 -1.21 -13.50
C GLY A 44 -2.59 0.20 -12.94
N VAL A 45 -1.72 0.33 -11.93
CA VAL A 45 -1.29 1.65 -11.42
C VAL A 45 -0.32 2.28 -12.41
N THR A 46 -0.60 3.52 -12.82
CA THR A 46 0.27 4.30 -13.71
C THR A 46 1.17 5.24 -12.93
N THR A 47 0.62 5.91 -11.91
CA THR A 47 1.36 6.85 -11.05
C THR A 47 1.01 6.63 -9.59
N PHE A 48 2.02 6.63 -8.74
CA PHE A 48 1.92 6.37 -7.32
C PHE A 48 2.90 7.28 -6.57
N THR A 49 2.39 8.25 -5.82
CA THR A 49 3.24 9.22 -5.11
C THR A 49 3.50 8.79 -3.66
N PRO A 50 4.63 9.22 -3.06
CA PRO A 50 4.89 8.99 -1.64
C PRO A 50 3.81 9.54 -0.72
N SER A 51 3.20 10.69 -1.06
CA SER A 51 2.16 11.30 -0.24
C SER A 51 0.88 10.47 -0.17
N TRP A 52 0.48 9.81 -1.27
CA TRP A 52 -0.65 8.88 -1.25
C TRP A 52 -0.25 7.57 -0.57
N GLY A 53 0.91 7.03 -0.95
CA GLY A 53 1.41 5.75 -0.45
C GLY A 53 1.65 5.72 1.06
N ASP A 54 2.12 6.80 1.66
CA ASP A 54 2.32 6.89 3.11
C ASP A 54 0.99 6.73 3.89
N GLU A 55 -0.08 7.41 3.44
CA GLU A 55 -1.38 7.36 4.13
C GLU A 55 -2.03 5.97 4.03
N PHE A 56 -1.81 5.24 2.93
CA PHE A 56 -2.43 3.94 2.71
C PHE A 56 -1.55 2.77 3.19
N LEU A 57 -0.28 2.74 2.79
CA LEU A 57 0.60 1.59 3.03
C LEU A 57 1.21 1.60 4.43
N THR A 58 1.66 2.74 4.93
CA THR A 58 2.35 2.82 6.23
C THR A 58 1.51 2.28 7.39
N PRO A 59 0.22 2.61 7.57
CA PRO A 59 -0.57 2.01 8.65
C PRO A 59 -0.74 0.50 8.47
N ILE A 60 -0.92 0.00 7.23
CA ILE A 60 -1.03 -1.45 6.94
C ILE A 60 0.28 -2.16 7.28
N VAL A 61 1.43 -1.61 6.87
CA VAL A 61 2.74 -2.18 7.18
C VAL A 61 3.01 -2.18 8.69
N LYS A 62 2.61 -1.14 9.41
CA LYS A 62 2.74 -1.09 10.88
C LYS A 62 1.88 -2.14 11.58
N GLU A 63 0.67 -2.39 11.09
CA GLU A 63 -0.26 -3.35 11.70
C GLU A 63 0.07 -4.82 11.35
N PHE A 64 0.42 -5.08 10.09
CA PHE A 64 0.60 -6.44 9.58
C PHE A 64 2.08 -6.87 9.51
N GLY A 65 3.01 -5.92 9.51
CA GLY A 65 4.45 -6.15 9.53
C GLY A 65 4.91 -7.07 8.39
N LYS A 66 5.63 -8.13 8.75
CA LYS A 66 6.17 -9.13 7.81
C LYS A 66 5.11 -9.93 7.03
N ARG A 67 3.84 -9.79 7.38
CA ARG A 67 2.72 -10.43 6.67
C ARG A 67 2.23 -9.61 5.47
N VAL A 68 2.83 -8.45 5.21
CA VAL A 68 2.57 -7.64 4.02
C VAL A 68 3.49 -8.09 2.88
N PHE A 69 2.94 -8.25 1.69
CA PHE A 69 3.69 -8.57 0.48
C PHE A 69 3.27 -7.64 -0.66
N PHE A 70 4.26 -7.08 -1.35
CA PHE A 70 4.00 -6.23 -2.52
C PHE A 70 4.10 -7.03 -3.82
N ARG A 71 3.10 -6.87 -4.68
CA ARG A 71 2.99 -7.54 -5.99
C ARG A 71 2.99 -6.51 -7.10
N ASN A 72 3.60 -6.85 -8.23
CA ASN A 72 3.62 -6.03 -9.45
C ASN A 72 4.27 -4.64 -9.28
N THR A 73 5.39 -4.59 -8.56
CA THR A 73 6.14 -3.36 -8.24
C THR A 73 7.09 -2.87 -9.35
N LYS A 74 7.09 -3.50 -10.54
CA LYS A 74 8.01 -3.14 -11.64
C LYS A 74 7.78 -1.74 -12.23
N ASN A 75 6.63 -1.11 -11.97
CA ASN A 75 6.40 0.27 -12.36
C ASN A 75 7.39 1.19 -11.61
N PRO A 76 8.21 2.01 -12.31
CA PRO A 76 9.19 2.88 -11.66
C PRO A 76 8.59 3.84 -10.61
N SER A 77 7.38 4.36 -10.86
CA SER A 77 6.68 5.21 -9.89
C SER A 77 6.32 4.45 -8.61
N VAL A 78 6.00 3.16 -8.72
CA VAL A 78 5.68 2.31 -7.57
C VAL A 78 6.97 1.94 -6.82
N ASP A 79 7.97 1.43 -7.53
CA ASP A 79 9.25 1.01 -6.97
C ASP A 79 9.95 2.15 -6.19
N LEU A 80 10.08 3.32 -6.80
CA LEU A 80 10.72 4.48 -6.17
C LEU A 80 9.99 4.94 -4.92
N THR A 81 8.65 4.97 -4.98
CA THR A 81 7.83 5.36 -3.84
C THR A 81 7.97 4.36 -2.69
N ILE A 82 7.90 3.06 -2.95
CA ILE A 82 8.06 2.04 -1.90
C ILE A 82 9.45 2.14 -1.25
N LYS A 83 10.51 2.29 -2.04
CA LYS A 83 11.89 2.47 -1.52
C LYS A 83 12.03 3.75 -0.70
N MET A 84 11.39 4.84 -1.13
CA MET A 84 11.39 6.09 -0.38
C MET A 84 10.68 5.94 0.97
N LEU A 85 9.51 5.29 0.99
CA LEU A 85 8.76 5.05 2.22
C LEU A 85 9.52 4.12 3.18
N ASP A 86 10.17 3.07 2.67
CA ASP A 86 11.03 2.22 3.51
C ASP A 86 12.17 3.00 4.16
N LYS A 87 12.82 3.89 3.40
CA LYS A 87 13.93 4.71 3.91
C LYS A 87 13.49 5.69 5.00
N ILE A 88 12.25 6.19 4.95
CA ILE A 88 11.72 7.18 5.90
C ILE A 88 11.11 6.50 7.14
N SER A 89 10.30 5.47 6.93
CA SER A 89 9.44 4.88 7.97
C SER A 89 9.93 3.52 8.47
N GLY A 90 10.74 2.81 7.67
CA GLY A 90 11.20 1.45 7.92
C GLY A 90 10.11 0.38 7.84
N GLY A 91 10.52 -0.87 7.63
CA GLY A 91 9.66 -2.04 7.74
C GLY A 91 8.84 -2.38 6.48
N PHE A 92 9.09 -1.70 5.36
CA PHE A 92 8.45 -2.05 4.10
C PHE A 92 9.12 -3.31 3.53
N PRO A 93 8.35 -4.32 3.10
CA PRO A 93 8.89 -5.54 2.51
C PRO A 93 9.46 -5.22 1.12
N LEU A 94 10.76 -4.93 1.07
CA LEU A 94 11.52 -4.84 -0.17
C LEU A 94 11.90 -6.25 -0.62
N ALA A 95 11.75 -6.49 -1.93
CA ALA A 95 12.16 -7.73 -2.59
C ALA A 95 13.67 -7.74 -2.86
#